data_AF-E4WY19-F1
#
_entry.id   AF-E4WY19-F1
#
_cell.length_a   1.000
_cell.length_b   1.000
_cell.length_c   1.000
_cell.angle_alpha   90.00
_cell.angle_beta   90.00
_cell.angle_gamma   90.00
#
_symmetry.space_group_name_H-M   'P 1'
#
loop_
_entity.id
_entity.type
_entity.pdbx_description
1 polymer ?
#
loop_
_entity_poly.entity_id
_entity_poly.type
_entity_poly.pdbx_seq_one_letter_code
_entity_poly.pdbx_strand_id
1 'polypeptide(L)'
;MDKLDFLSNLPEEERDIVVSLDCEYARSHEGKDLLVRAVLLDACGHVILDELCMPTEVIADMRTNIHGISMDQIEYEQSDEQLKSTIEVLIKDKKVVGHEVGHDLRVLEIDHPWSMERDTAYKFSWTICPKFPNLKMLSKAKLGIDIQQKIHDPVENAKAVLMIYAKEYDFWENTLDSDTHQQRRLTYIKDDPFYCKKCDDACWNARQFRNHLKKHLMNK
;
A
#
# COMPACT_ATOMS: atom_id res chain seq x y z
N MET A 1 -14.38 -17.09 18.40
CA MET A 1 -14.58 -15.82 17.70
C MET A 1 -13.19 -15.29 17.43
N ASP A 2 -12.66 -15.55 16.24
CA ASP A 2 -11.28 -15.19 15.91
C ASP A 2 -11.11 -13.68 15.98
N LYS A 3 -10.12 -13.23 16.75
CA LYS A 3 -9.88 -11.81 17.05
C LYS A 3 -9.38 -11.00 15.83
N LEU A 4 -9.45 -11.56 14.62
CA LEU A 4 -8.82 -11.04 13.41
C LEU A 4 -9.76 -10.96 12.19
N ASP A 5 -11.06 -11.24 12.32
CA ASP A 5 -12.02 -11.08 11.21
C ASP A 5 -12.47 -9.62 11.03
N PHE A 6 -11.50 -8.74 10.77
CA PHE A 6 -11.80 -7.36 10.37
C PHE A 6 -12.46 -7.31 8.98
N LEU A 7 -12.32 -8.35 8.17
CA LEU A 7 -12.87 -8.42 6.81
C LEU A 7 -14.40 -8.39 6.82
N SER A 8 -15.02 -8.94 7.87
CA SER A 8 -16.47 -8.81 8.11
C SER A 8 -16.99 -7.37 8.23
N ASN A 9 -16.10 -6.38 8.45
CA ASN A 9 -16.48 -4.96 8.48
C ASN A 9 -16.72 -4.38 7.08
N LEU A 10 -16.23 -5.03 6.01
CA LEU A 10 -16.52 -4.58 4.65
C LEU A 10 -17.99 -4.88 4.31
N PRO A 11 -18.76 -3.87 3.86
CA PRO A 11 -20.11 -4.08 3.37
C PRO A 11 -20.17 -5.13 2.25
N GLU A 12 -21.32 -5.78 2.10
CA GLU A 12 -21.49 -6.85 1.11
C GLU A 12 -21.29 -6.33 -0.33
N GLU A 13 -21.73 -5.10 -0.60
CA GLU A 13 -21.55 -4.39 -1.87
C GLU A 13 -20.07 -4.11 -2.21
N GLU A 14 -19.19 -4.05 -1.20
CA GLU A 14 -17.75 -3.84 -1.42
C GLU A 14 -17.06 -5.13 -1.84
N ARG A 15 -17.66 -6.30 -1.60
CA ARG A 15 -17.00 -7.60 -1.80
C ARG A 15 -16.60 -7.86 -3.24
N ASP A 16 -17.39 -7.36 -4.18
CA ASP A 16 -17.15 -7.54 -5.61
C ASP A 16 -16.21 -6.49 -6.20
N ILE A 17 -15.99 -5.38 -5.50
CA ILE A 17 -15.28 -4.21 -6.01
C ILE A 17 -14.02 -3.85 -5.23
N VAL A 18 -13.62 -4.62 -4.21
CA VAL A 18 -12.37 -4.42 -3.46
C VAL A 18 -11.41 -5.57 -3.74
N VAL A 19 -10.18 -5.21 -4.06
CA VAL A 19 -9.04 -6.13 -4.10
C VAL A 19 -7.86 -5.52 -3.35
N SER A 20 -6.99 -6.37 -2.80
CA SER A 20 -5.69 -5.92 -2.30
C SER A 20 -4.56 -6.40 -3.19
N LEU A 21 -3.54 -5.56 -3.36
CA LEU A 21 -2.37 -5.80 -4.21
C LEU A 21 -1.09 -5.63 -3.38
N ASP A 22 -0.16 -6.55 -3.56
CA ASP A 22 1.24 -6.42 -3.12
C ASP A 22 2.14 -7.06 -4.17
N CYS A 23 3.27 -6.43 -4.47
CA CYS A 23 4.22 -6.86 -5.48
C CYS A 23 5.63 -6.97 -4.90
N GLU A 24 6.42 -7.89 -5.47
CA GLU A 24 7.83 -8.01 -5.15
C GLU A 24 8.69 -7.69 -6.37
N TYR A 25 9.84 -7.07 -6.12
CA TYR A 25 10.66 -6.47 -7.15
C TYR A 25 12.14 -6.85 -7.03
N ALA A 26 12.72 -7.24 -8.16
CA ALA A 26 14.16 -7.18 -8.40
C ALA A 26 14.56 -5.77 -8.87
N ARG A 27 15.85 -5.55 -9.13
CA ARG A 27 16.41 -4.26 -9.55
C ARG A 27 17.27 -4.40 -10.79
N SER A 28 17.12 -3.50 -11.75
CA SER A 28 17.97 -3.41 -12.94
C SER A 28 19.25 -2.62 -12.69
N HIS A 29 20.19 -2.65 -13.65
CA HIS A 29 21.44 -1.87 -13.58
C HIS A 29 21.21 -0.36 -13.51
N GLU A 30 20.12 0.13 -14.10
CA GLU A 30 19.74 1.55 -14.09
C GLU A 30 19.00 1.95 -12.81
N GLY A 31 18.78 1.01 -11.89
CA GLY A 31 18.07 1.25 -10.66
C GLY A 31 16.55 1.18 -10.79
N LYS A 32 15.99 0.63 -11.87
CA LYS A 32 14.54 0.42 -12.02
C LYS A 32 14.09 -0.82 -11.25
N ASP A 33 12.90 -0.75 -10.65
CA ASP A 33 12.25 -1.91 -10.04
C ASP A 33 11.63 -2.79 -11.14
N LEU A 34 11.87 -4.11 -11.06
CA LEU A 34 11.44 -5.12 -12.03
C LEU A 34 10.52 -6.13 -11.34
N LEU A 35 9.30 -6.31 -11.85
CA LEU A 35 8.31 -7.21 -11.25
C LEU A 35 8.79 -8.66 -11.26
N VAL A 36 8.80 -9.32 -10.10
CA VAL A 36 9.12 -10.77 -10.01
C VAL A 36 8.00 -11.61 -9.39
N ARG A 37 7.07 -10.98 -8.64
CA ARG A 37 5.87 -11.63 -8.10
C ARG A 37 4.79 -10.60 -7.88
N ALA A 38 3.53 -10.98 -8.10
CA ALA A 38 2.38 -10.19 -7.70
C ALA A 38 1.35 -11.06 -6.98
N VAL A 39 0.72 -10.50 -5.97
CA VAL A 39 -0.36 -11.13 -5.23
C VAL A 39 -1.58 -10.23 -5.23
N LEU A 40 -2.74 -10.79 -5.59
CA LEU A 40 -4.05 -10.18 -5.42
C LEU A 40 -4.93 -11.03 -4.53
N LEU A 41 -5.61 -10.38 -3.58
CA LEU A 41 -6.68 -11.00 -2.79
C LEU A 41 -8.01 -10.31 -3.06
N ASP A 42 -9.09 -11.09 -3.03
CA ASP A 42 -10.45 -10.56 -2.97
C ASP A 42 -10.74 -9.90 -1.60
N ALA A 43 -11.89 -9.24 -1.47
CA ALA A 43 -12.32 -8.60 -0.24
C ALA A 43 -12.51 -9.56 0.96
N CYS A 44 -12.69 -10.86 0.69
CA CYS A 44 -12.78 -11.90 1.71
C CYS A 44 -11.40 -12.42 2.15
N GLY A 45 -10.32 -11.93 1.54
CA GLY A 45 -8.95 -12.35 1.83
C GLY A 45 -8.54 -13.65 1.14
N HIS A 46 -9.30 -14.13 0.16
CA HIS A 46 -8.90 -15.26 -0.68
C HIS A 46 -7.93 -14.79 -1.76
N VAL A 47 -6.90 -15.58 -1.98
CA VAL A 47 -5.93 -15.33 -3.05
C VAL A 47 -6.59 -15.60 -4.40
N ILE A 48 -6.62 -14.58 -5.25
CA ILE A 48 -7.13 -14.66 -6.63
C ILE A 48 -6.00 -14.58 -7.67
N LEU A 49 -4.82 -14.11 -7.27
CA LEU A 49 -3.58 -14.14 -8.03
C LEU A 49 -2.41 -14.30 -7.05
N ASP A 50 -1.49 -15.22 -7.32
CA ASP A 50 -0.19 -15.32 -6.65
C ASP A 50 0.77 -15.96 -7.64
N GLU A 51 1.39 -15.11 -8.46
CA GLU A 51 2.14 -15.56 -9.63
C GLU A 51 3.51 -14.90 -9.67
N LEU A 52 4.50 -15.69 -10.10
CA LEU A 52 5.84 -15.25 -10.43
C LEU A 52 5.91 -14.83 -11.91
N CYS A 53 6.90 -14.02 -12.24
CA CYS A 53 7.24 -13.74 -13.63
C CYS A 53 8.74 -13.51 -13.81
N MET A 54 9.21 -13.72 -15.04
CA MET A 54 10.54 -13.35 -15.48
C MET A 54 10.50 -11.95 -16.13
N PRO A 55 11.18 -10.94 -15.56
CA PRO A 55 11.34 -9.64 -16.22
C PRO A 55 12.03 -9.77 -17.58
N THR A 56 11.58 -8.99 -18.56
CA THR A 56 12.29 -8.87 -19.84
C THR A 56 13.57 -8.03 -19.74
N GLU A 57 13.66 -7.08 -18.80
CA GLU A 57 14.88 -6.34 -18.49
C GLU A 57 15.85 -7.18 -17.63
N VAL A 58 17.16 -7.00 -17.84
CA VAL A 58 18.20 -7.74 -17.10
C VAL A 58 18.18 -7.39 -15.61
N ILE A 59 18.04 -8.42 -14.78
CA ILE A 59 18.15 -8.31 -13.32
C ILE A 59 19.61 -8.11 -12.92
N ALA A 60 19.90 -7.02 -12.22
CA ALA A 60 21.21 -6.71 -11.64
C ALA A 60 21.29 -7.08 -10.15
N ASP A 61 20.19 -6.93 -9.42
CA ASP A 61 20.06 -7.35 -8.02
C ASP A 61 18.69 -7.98 -7.81
N MET A 62 18.69 -9.29 -7.51
CA MET A 62 17.46 -10.06 -7.30
C MET A 62 16.79 -9.74 -5.96
N ARG A 63 17.46 -9.05 -5.02
CA ARG A 63 16.88 -8.68 -3.71
C ARG A 63 16.30 -9.86 -2.93
N THR A 64 16.82 -11.07 -3.15
CA THR A 64 16.37 -12.33 -2.51
C THR A 64 16.36 -12.25 -0.98
N ASN A 65 17.23 -11.44 -0.36
CA ASN A 65 17.22 -11.24 1.09
C ASN A 65 15.97 -10.51 1.61
N ILE A 66 15.21 -9.86 0.73
CA ILE A 66 13.97 -9.16 1.05
C ILE A 66 12.78 -10.11 0.90
N HIS A 67 12.60 -10.74 -0.28
CA HIS A 67 11.39 -11.51 -0.62
C HIS A 67 11.60 -13.02 -0.80
N GLY A 68 12.84 -13.51 -0.66
CA GLY A 68 13.16 -14.94 -0.71
C GLY A 68 13.08 -15.60 -2.09
N ILE A 69 12.83 -14.83 -3.16
CA ILE A 69 12.74 -15.35 -4.54
C ILE A 69 14.13 -15.41 -5.15
N SER A 70 14.45 -16.55 -5.76
CA SER A 70 15.71 -16.81 -6.47
C SER A 70 15.52 -16.80 -7.99
N MET A 71 16.61 -16.63 -8.75
CA MET A 71 16.58 -16.65 -10.22
C MET A 71 16.00 -17.97 -10.78
N ASP A 72 16.38 -19.10 -10.19
CA ASP A 72 15.93 -20.43 -10.65
C ASP A 72 14.41 -20.61 -10.53
N GLN A 73 13.75 -19.88 -9.61
CA GLN A 73 12.30 -19.94 -9.44
C GLN A 73 11.54 -19.13 -10.50
N ILE A 74 12.19 -18.18 -11.17
CA ILE A 74 11.54 -17.32 -12.17
C ILE A 74 11.97 -17.63 -13.61
N GLU A 75 13.05 -18.40 -13.81
CA GLU A 75 13.65 -18.64 -15.13
C GLU A 75 12.66 -19.15 -16.20
N TYR A 76 11.68 -19.95 -15.79
CA TYR A 76 10.68 -20.56 -16.69
C TYR A 76 9.24 -20.09 -16.44
N GLU A 77 9.08 -19.04 -15.64
CA GLU A 77 7.78 -18.44 -15.38
C GLU A 77 7.34 -17.57 -16.58
N GLN A 78 6.09 -17.12 -16.57
CA GLN A 78 5.55 -16.20 -17.59
C GLN A 78 6.35 -14.89 -17.67
N SER A 79 6.21 -14.14 -18.77
CA SER A 79 6.83 -12.82 -18.85
C SER A 79 6.15 -11.81 -17.94
N ASP A 80 6.87 -10.78 -17.51
CA ASP A 80 6.30 -9.71 -16.72
C ASP A 80 5.20 -8.95 -17.47
N GLU A 81 5.26 -8.83 -18.80
CA GLU A 81 4.18 -8.25 -19.59
C GLU A 81 2.88 -9.06 -19.50
N GLN A 82 2.97 -10.40 -19.51
CA GLN A 82 1.80 -11.28 -19.37
C GLN A 82 1.16 -11.10 -17.99
N LEU A 83 1.97 -11.11 -16.93
CA LEU A 83 1.47 -10.93 -15.57
C LEU A 83 0.85 -9.52 -15.38
N LYS A 84 1.49 -8.46 -15.89
CA LYS A 84 0.95 -7.09 -15.87
C LYS A 84 -0.43 -7.01 -16.53
N SER A 85 -0.60 -7.62 -17.71
CA SER A 85 -1.88 -7.64 -18.42
C SER A 85 -2.97 -8.39 -17.64
N THR A 86 -2.62 -9.51 -17.01
CA THR A 86 -3.53 -10.25 -16.12
C THR A 86 -3.96 -9.38 -14.93
N ILE A 87 -3.03 -8.68 -14.28
CA ILE A 87 -3.32 -7.78 -13.15
C ILE A 87 -4.24 -6.65 -13.60
N GLU A 88 -3.96 -5.99 -14.73
CA GLU A 88 -4.78 -4.90 -15.26
C GLU A 88 -6.25 -5.32 -15.44
N VAL A 89 -6.49 -6.52 -15.98
CA VAL A 89 -7.84 -7.07 -16.12
C VAL A 89 -8.48 -7.35 -14.76
N LEU A 90 -7.74 -7.92 -13.81
CA LEU A 90 -8.27 -8.30 -12.50
C LEU A 90 -8.63 -7.10 -11.63
N ILE A 91 -7.90 -5.98 -11.74
CA ILE A 91 -8.14 -4.77 -10.94
C ILE A 91 -9.06 -3.76 -11.62
N LYS A 92 -9.45 -4.02 -12.88
CA LYS A 92 -10.31 -3.12 -13.65
C LYS A 92 -11.64 -2.88 -12.93
N ASP A 93 -12.01 -1.60 -12.82
CA ASP A 93 -13.24 -1.14 -12.15
C ASP A 93 -13.35 -1.57 -10.67
N LYS A 94 -12.21 -1.86 -10.00
CA LYS A 94 -12.14 -2.21 -8.57
C LYS A 94 -11.31 -1.20 -7.78
N LYS A 95 -11.64 -1.03 -6.50
CA LYS A 95 -10.81 -0.34 -5.53
C LYS A 95 -9.58 -1.20 -5.22
N VAL A 96 -8.39 -0.64 -5.36
CA VAL A 96 -7.13 -1.34 -5.11
C VAL A 96 -6.54 -0.89 -3.79
N VAL A 97 -6.49 -1.80 -2.82
CA VAL A 97 -5.93 -1.60 -1.49
C VAL A 97 -4.49 -2.08 -1.46
N GLY A 98 -3.58 -1.25 -0.94
CA GLY A 98 -2.16 -1.62 -0.86
C GLY A 98 -1.38 -0.75 0.12
N HIS A 99 -0.07 -0.94 0.18
CA HIS A 99 0.84 -0.10 0.95
C HIS A 99 1.87 0.51 0.01
N GLU A 100 1.78 1.82 -0.24
CA GLU A 100 2.50 2.44 -1.37
C GLU A 100 2.03 1.93 -2.74
N VAL A 101 0.74 1.57 -2.88
CA VAL A 101 0.15 0.97 -4.10
C VAL A 101 0.37 1.79 -5.37
N GLY A 102 0.52 3.11 -5.24
CA GLY A 102 0.89 3.96 -6.37
C GLY A 102 2.29 3.66 -6.93
N HIS A 103 3.22 3.14 -6.13
CA HIS A 103 4.48 2.59 -6.61
C HIS A 103 4.22 1.33 -7.43
N ASP A 104 3.40 0.41 -6.92
CA ASP A 104 3.12 -0.84 -7.61
C ASP A 104 2.50 -0.60 -8.98
N LEU A 105 1.45 0.24 -9.03
CA LEU A 105 0.77 0.63 -10.27
C LEU A 105 1.71 1.29 -11.28
N ARG A 106 2.70 2.07 -10.82
CA ARG A 106 3.72 2.66 -11.72
C ARG A 106 4.65 1.61 -12.31
N VAL A 107 5.11 0.63 -11.53
CA VAL A 107 5.99 -0.46 -12.03
C VAL A 107 5.22 -1.41 -12.94
N LEU A 108 3.93 -1.62 -12.65
CA LEU A 108 3.03 -2.39 -13.49
C LEU A 108 2.63 -1.65 -14.79
N GLU A 109 2.92 -0.35 -14.88
CA GLU A 109 2.53 0.54 -15.98
C GLU A 109 1.00 0.62 -16.19
N ILE A 110 0.24 0.50 -15.10
CA ILE A 110 -1.23 0.54 -15.13
C ILE A 110 -1.73 1.93 -14.69
N ASP A 111 -2.49 2.58 -15.56
CA ASP A 111 -3.17 3.85 -15.23
C ASP A 111 -4.49 3.57 -14.51
N HIS A 112 -4.42 3.46 -13.18
CA HIS A 112 -5.59 3.22 -12.33
C HIS A 112 -6.15 4.54 -11.75
N PRO A 113 -7.48 4.75 -11.72
CA PRO A 113 -8.04 5.98 -11.16
C PRO A 113 -7.69 6.17 -9.68
N TRP A 114 -7.09 7.31 -9.32
CA TRP A 114 -6.66 7.54 -7.93
C TRP A 114 -7.82 7.56 -6.93
N SER A 115 -9.04 7.87 -7.39
CA SER A 115 -10.25 7.78 -6.56
C SER A 115 -10.58 6.34 -6.14
N MET A 116 -10.01 5.34 -6.81
CA MET A 116 -10.16 3.92 -6.55
C MET A 116 -8.94 3.32 -5.83
N GLU A 117 -7.85 4.07 -5.68
CA GLU A 117 -6.71 3.66 -4.85
C GLU A 117 -7.03 3.78 -3.35
N ARG A 118 -6.58 2.80 -2.56
CA ARG A 118 -6.68 2.76 -1.10
C ARG A 118 -5.30 2.49 -0.49
N ASP A 119 -4.44 3.49 -0.60
CA ASP A 119 -3.05 3.42 -0.13
C ASP A 119 -2.92 3.64 1.39
N THR A 120 -2.60 2.56 2.11
CA THR A 120 -2.49 2.57 3.58
C THR A 120 -1.29 3.37 4.09
N ALA A 121 -0.16 3.39 3.36
CA ALA A 121 1.00 4.20 3.72
C ALA A 121 0.62 5.69 3.69
N TYR A 122 -0.11 6.09 2.66
CA TYR A 122 -0.57 7.46 2.51
C TYR A 122 -1.66 7.83 3.52
N LYS A 123 -2.73 7.03 3.66
CA LYS A 123 -3.84 7.35 4.58
C LYS A 123 -3.36 7.53 6.01
N PHE A 124 -2.37 6.74 6.43
CA PHE A 124 -1.90 6.69 7.81
C PHE A 124 -0.54 7.36 8.06
N SER A 125 0.06 7.97 7.03
CA SER A 125 1.31 8.75 7.07
C SER A 125 1.43 9.71 8.28
N TRP A 126 0.32 10.23 8.79
CA TRP A 126 0.32 11.21 9.88
C TRP A 126 -0.24 10.71 11.20
N THR A 127 -0.69 9.46 11.24
CA THR A 127 -1.37 8.87 12.40
C THR A 127 -0.43 8.12 13.32
N ILE A 128 0.71 7.68 12.78
CA ILE A 128 1.75 6.94 13.49
C ILE A 128 3.08 7.63 13.18
N CYS A 129 4.00 7.69 14.14
CA CYS A 129 5.35 8.21 13.93
C CYS A 129 6.27 7.03 13.59
N PRO A 130 7.02 7.04 12.46
CA PRO A 130 7.38 8.18 11.57
C PRO A 130 6.32 8.52 10.49
N LYS A 131 6.52 9.65 9.78
CA LYS A 131 5.65 10.24 8.73
C LYS A 131 5.19 9.27 7.62
N PHE A 132 5.86 8.15 7.44
CA PHE A 132 5.38 7.06 6.59
C PHE A 132 5.70 5.77 7.34
N PRO A 133 4.77 5.24 8.15
CA PRO A 133 5.02 3.99 8.84
C PRO A 133 5.08 2.90 7.78
N ASN A 134 6.14 2.10 7.79
CA ASN A 134 6.16 0.89 6.96
C ASN A 134 5.02 -0.05 7.40
N LEU A 135 4.68 -1.01 6.53
CA LEU A 135 3.56 -1.91 6.77
C LEU A 135 3.72 -2.68 8.09
N LYS A 136 4.93 -3.08 8.47
CA LYS A 136 5.19 -3.74 9.76
C LYS A 136 4.77 -2.89 10.96
N MET A 137 5.14 -1.61 10.97
CA MET A 137 4.73 -0.68 12.02
C MET A 137 3.22 -0.45 12.02
N LEU A 138 2.64 -0.30 10.82
CA LEU A 138 1.21 -0.05 10.66
C LEU A 138 0.38 -1.25 11.11
N SER A 139 0.74 -2.47 10.71
CA SER A 139 0.13 -3.73 11.15
C SER A 139 0.20 -3.89 12.66
N LYS A 140 1.34 -3.56 13.28
CA LYS A 140 1.46 -3.61 14.74
C LYS A 140 0.54 -2.60 15.42
N ALA A 141 0.50 -1.35 14.93
CA ALA A 141 -0.28 -0.28 15.54
C ALA A 141 -1.79 -0.45 15.33
N LYS A 142 -2.22 -0.90 14.14
CA LYS A 142 -3.63 -1.01 13.76
C LYS A 142 -4.21 -2.37 14.09
N LEU A 143 -3.49 -3.46 13.86
CA LEU A 143 -4.01 -4.82 14.02
C LEU A 143 -3.44 -5.53 15.26
N GLY A 144 -2.34 -5.05 15.83
CA GLY A 144 -1.66 -5.71 16.96
C GLY A 144 -0.80 -6.90 16.57
N ILE A 145 -0.65 -7.17 15.27
CA ILE A 145 0.08 -8.32 14.72
C ILE A 145 1.49 -7.93 14.29
N ASP A 146 2.39 -8.90 14.31
CA ASP A 146 3.75 -8.76 13.82
C ASP A 146 3.89 -9.52 12.49
N ILE A 147 4.17 -8.81 11.41
CA ILE A 147 4.41 -9.37 10.07
C ILE A 147 5.89 -9.25 9.68
N GLN A 148 6.28 -9.82 8.54
CA GLN A 148 7.62 -9.67 7.95
C GLN A 148 8.72 -10.02 8.96
N GLN A 149 8.62 -11.21 9.58
CA GLN A 149 9.55 -11.64 10.64
C GLN A 149 10.90 -12.09 10.10
N LYS A 150 10.95 -12.59 8.86
CA LYS A 150 12.18 -13.09 8.21
C LYS A 150 12.39 -12.42 6.86
N ILE A 151 11.48 -12.69 5.94
CA ILE A 151 11.39 -12.12 4.60
C ILE A 151 10.00 -11.49 4.44
N HIS A 152 9.82 -10.69 3.41
CA HIS A 152 8.53 -10.25 2.95
C HIS A 152 7.80 -11.42 2.29
N ASP A 153 6.55 -11.61 2.69
CA ASP A 153 5.60 -12.50 2.02
C ASP A 153 4.47 -11.63 1.49
N PRO A 154 4.31 -11.48 0.17
CA PRO A 154 3.29 -10.62 -0.39
C PRO A 154 1.86 -11.05 -0.05
N VAL A 155 1.63 -12.34 0.24
CA VAL A 155 0.32 -12.81 0.74
C VAL A 155 0.05 -12.29 2.15
N GLU A 156 1.06 -12.30 3.03
CA GLU A 156 0.93 -11.73 4.38
C GLU A 156 0.70 -10.22 4.32
N ASN A 157 1.44 -9.51 3.44
CA ASN A 157 1.32 -8.07 3.26
C ASN A 157 -0.07 -7.67 2.72
N ALA A 158 -0.53 -8.33 1.64
CA ALA A 158 -1.84 -8.08 1.03
C ALA A 158 -2.98 -8.31 2.03
N LYS A 159 -2.91 -9.39 2.83
CA LYS A 159 -3.86 -9.62 3.93
C LYS A 159 -3.81 -8.51 4.98
N ALA A 160 -2.63 -8.06 5.36
CA ALA A 160 -2.47 -7.03 6.38
C ALA A 160 -3.08 -5.68 5.94
N VAL A 161 -2.80 -5.23 4.70
CA VAL A 161 -3.38 -3.99 4.17
C VAL A 161 -4.90 -4.09 4.02
N LEU A 162 -5.42 -5.24 3.59
CA LEU A 162 -6.85 -5.48 3.46
C LEU A 162 -7.54 -5.44 4.83
N MET A 163 -6.98 -6.09 5.84
CA MET A 163 -7.49 -6.04 7.21
C MET A 163 -7.44 -4.63 7.81
N ILE A 164 -6.38 -3.86 7.53
CA ILE A 164 -6.28 -2.45 7.96
C ILE A 164 -7.39 -1.62 7.31
N TYR A 165 -7.59 -1.77 6.00
CA TYR A 165 -8.65 -1.08 5.27
C TYR A 165 -10.02 -1.45 5.81
N ALA A 166 -10.32 -2.74 5.95
CA ALA A 166 -11.59 -3.23 6.47
C ALA A 166 -11.85 -2.74 7.91
N LYS A 167 -10.83 -2.76 8.78
CA LYS A 167 -10.94 -2.22 10.14
C LYS A 167 -11.31 -0.73 10.16
N GLU A 168 -10.81 0.04 9.20
CA GLU A 168 -10.92 1.50 9.15
C GLU A 168 -11.89 1.96 8.05
N TYR A 169 -12.71 1.06 7.51
CA TYR A 169 -13.52 1.27 6.31
C TYR A 169 -14.39 2.53 6.40
N ASP A 170 -15.22 2.63 7.44
CA ASP A 170 -16.10 3.79 7.65
C ASP A 170 -15.31 5.09 7.76
N PHE A 171 -14.19 5.08 8.50
CA PHE A 171 -13.33 6.25 8.59
C PHE A 171 -12.72 6.58 7.23
N TRP A 172 -12.34 5.57 6.47
CA TRP A 172 -11.71 5.74 5.18
C TRP A 172 -12.65 6.40 4.18
N GLU A 173 -13.79 5.76 3.91
CA GLU A 173 -14.72 6.16 2.86
C GLU A 173 -15.40 7.50 3.20
N ASN A 174 -15.70 7.77 4.47
CA ASN A 174 -16.29 9.05 4.89
C ASN A 174 -15.30 10.24 4.89
N THR A 175 -14.00 9.99 4.69
CA THR A 175 -12.98 11.05 4.65
C THR A 175 -12.26 11.12 3.30
N LEU A 176 -12.87 10.53 2.26
CA LEU A 176 -12.47 10.73 0.86
C LEU A 176 -12.96 12.10 0.37
N ASP A 177 -12.40 13.19 0.89
CA ASP A 177 -12.72 14.53 0.35
C ASP A 177 -12.01 14.75 -0.99
N SER A 178 -12.82 14.93 -2.03
CA SER A 178 -12.44 15.31 -3.40
C SER A 178 -11.73 16.68 -3.44
N ASP A 179 -10.94 16.92 -4.49
CA ASP A 179 -10.08 18.09 -4.78
C ASP A 179 -8.92 18.39 -3.82
N THR A 180 -9.12 18.36 -2.50
CA THR A 180 -8.04 18.66 -1.53
C THR A 180 -6.93 17.61 -1.51
N HIS A 181 -7.27 16.34 -1.75
CA HIS A 181 -6.29 15.26 -1.89
C HIS A 181 -5.45 15.37 -3.18
N GLN A 182 -6.06 15.79 -4.30
CA GLN A 182 -5.34 16.06 -5.55
C GLN A 182 -4.39 17.26 -5.42
N GLN A 183 -4.84 18.36 -4.80
CA GLN A 183 -3.98 19.52 -4.54
C GLN A 183 -2.83 19.22 -3.59
N ARG A 184 -3.07 18.47 -2.50
CA ARG A 184 -1.98 18.07 -1.58
C ARG A 184 -0.93 17.18 -2.27
N ARG A 185 -1.32 16.32 -3.20
CA ARG A 185 -0.40 15.50 -4.03
C ARG A 185 0.49 16.37 -4.93
N LEU A 186 -0.06 17.43 -5.53
CA LEU A 186 0.72 18.36 -6.35
C LEU A 186 1.66 19.25 -5.52
N THR A 187 1.30 19.58 -4.28
CA THR A 187 2.06 20.54 -3.45
C THR A 187 3.10 19.91 -2.52
N TYR A 188 2.90 18.69 -2.00
CA TYR A 188 3.68 18.17 -0.86
C TYR A 188 4.56 16.94 -1.13
N ILE A 189 4.72 16.50 -2.39
CA ILE A 189 5.56 15.34 -2.71
C ILE A 189 7.07 15.58 -2.45
N LYS A 190 7.54 16.82 -2.30
CA LYS A 190 8.99 17.09 -2.13
C LYS A 190 9.42 17.80 -0.84
N ASP A 191 8.66 18.75 -0.29
CA ASP A 191 9.32 19.78 0.54
C ASP A 191 8.89 19.96 2.00
N ASP A 192 7.73 19.46 2.48
CA ASP A 192 7.29 19.79 3.86
C ASP A 192 6.79 18.61 4.71
N PRO A 193 7.45 18.28 5.84
CA PRO A 193 7.18 17.09 6.61
C PRO A 193 6.18 17.20 7.76
N PHE A 194 5.51 18.32 8.06
CA PHE A 194 4.46 18.33 9.11
C PHE A 194 3.36 19.36 8.83
N TYR A 195 2.09 19.02 9.05
CA TYR A 195 0.94 19.89 8.71
C TYR A 195 -0.21 19.74 9.72
N CYS A 196 -0.79 20.86 10.16
CA CYS A 196 -1.89 20.86 11.12
C CYS A 196 -3.25 21.02 10.44
N LYS A 197 -4.01 19.93 10.37
CA LYS A 197 -5.40 19.90 9.86
C LYS A 197 -6.39 20.81 10.60
N LYS A 198 -6.05 21.33 11.80
CA LYS A 198 -6.96 22.19 12.59
C LYS A 198 -6.94 23.66 12.18
N CYS A 199 -5.79 24.15 11.72
CA CYS A 199 -5.61 25.56 11.36
C CYS A 199 -4.81 25.76 10.07
N ASP A 200 -4.62 24.69 9.30
CA ASP A 200 -3.99 24.72 7.98
C ASP A 200 -2.51 25.18 7.97
N ASP A 201 -1.84 25.16 9.14
CA ASP A 201 -0.44 25.57 9.25
C ASP A 201 0.55 24.44 8.94
N ALA A 202 1.56 24.75 8.12
CA ALA A 202 2.73 23.91 7.89
C ALA A 202 3.74 24.04 9.05
N CYS A 203 4.44 22.95 9.32
CA CYS A 203 5.45 22.83 10.37
C CYS A 203 6.69 22.15 9.77
N TRP A 204 7.83 22.80 9.88
CA TRP A 204 9.05 22.39 9.21
C TRP A 204 9.77 21.23 9.92
N ASN A 205 9.35 20.86 11.15
CA ASN A 205 9.84 19.68 11.86
C ASN A 205 8.86 19.14 12.92
N ALA A 206 9.09 17.90 13.37
CA ALA A 206 8.23 17.18 14.33
C ALA A 206 8.11 17.90 15.68
N ARG A 207 9.15 18.63 16.09
CA ARG A 207 9.15 19.40 17.35
C ARG A 207 8.25 20.62 17.23
N GLN A 208 8.33 21.36 16.12
CA GLN A 208 7.42 22.46 15.81
C GLN A 208 5.98 21.96 15.74
N PHE A 209 5.74 20.84 15.08
CA PHE A 209 4.40 20.26 14.97
C PHE A 209 3.83 19.82 16.33
N ARG A 210 4.61 19.13 17.17
CA ARG A 210 4.19 18.78 18.54
C ARG A 210 3.88 20.00 19.40
N ASN A 211 4.70 21.05 19.30
CA ASN A 211 4.45 22.30 20.02
C ASN A 211 3.21 23.03 19.48
N HIS A 212 3.01 22.98 18.17
CA HIS A 212 1.84 23.53 17.50
C HIS A 212 0.55 22.81 17.93
N LEU A 213 0.54 21.47 17.96
CA LEU A 213 -0.61 20.68 18.45
C LEU A 213 -0.95 20.96 19.91
N LYS A 214 0.06 21.22 20.77
CA LYS A 214 -0.18 21.60 22.17
C LYS A 214 -0.97 22.91 22.30
N LYS A 215 -0.78 23.88 21.38
CA LYS A 215 -1.56 25.13 21.38
C LYS A 215 -3.05 24.87 21.14
N HIS A 216 -3.38 23.90 20.29
CA HIS A 216 -4.77 23.46 20.06
C HIS A 216 -5.40 22.68 21.22
N LEU A 217 -4.58 22.18 22.14
CA LEU A 217 -5.03 21.47 23.33
C LEU A 217 -5.16 22.39 24.55
N MET A 218 -4.44 23.51 24.58
CA MET A 218 -4.51 24.53 25.63
C MET A 218 -5.62 25.58 25.39
N ASN A 219 -6.14 25.69 24.17
CA ASN A 219 -7.23 26.60 23.80
C ASN A 219 -8.62 25.90 23.79
N LYS A 220 -8.80 24.86 24.61
CA LYS A 220 -10.07 24.18 24.85
C LYS A 220 -10.57 24.44 26.26
#